data_AF-A0A534IZ86-F1
#
_entry.id   AF-A0A534IZ86-F1
#
_cell.length_a   1.000
_cell.length_b   1.000
_cell.length_c   1.000
_cell.angle_alpha   90.00
_cell.angle_beta   90.00
_cell.angle_gamma   90.00
#
_symmetry.space_group_name_H-M   'P 1'
#
loop_
_entity.id
_entity.type
_entity.pdbx_description
1 polymer ?
#
loop_
_entity_poly.entity_id
_entity_poly.type
_entity_poly.pdbx_seq_one_letter_code
_entity_poly.pdbx_strand_id
1 'polypeptide(L)'
;MVPEAVGPSKFDEAKAALERGAFDEALHLLEVAHAEDPDDAQTRELYAVTHLAKAIRLSEKARQARQAAIERRAIEYDQEFQDDPEVARDFDEAFAAIEDVLRVEPTHWKARMLKAALVFRRDRESGRPQALAILNELAIEEPTNKQVPFTIRKIERPCERCGDTGFCPHCKGRGKRRFLGLDRKCERCYGRGICPVCGVL
;
A
#
# COMPACT_ATOMS: atom_id res chain seq x y z
N MET A 1 -19.14 -43.12 -24.07
CA MET A 1 -18.29 -42.47 -23.05
C MET A 1 -19.01 -41.19 -22.66
N VAL A 2 -19.57 -41.16 -21.46
CA VAL A 2 -20.15 -39.92 -20.90
C VAL A 2 -18.96 -39.06 -20.48
N PRO A 3 -18.88 -37.77 -20.85
CA PRO A 3 -17.83 -36.90 -20.34
C PRO A 3 -17.93 -36.91 -18.80
N GLU A 4 -16.81 -37.10 -18.11
CA GLU A 4 -16.76 -36.83 -16.67
C GLU A 4 -17.31 -35.42 -16.45
N ALA A 5 -18.26 -35.28 -15.52
CA ALA A 5 -18.72 -33.98 -15.08
C ALA A 5 -17.51 -33.29 -14.43
N VAL A 6 -16.81 -32.46 -15.21
CA VAL A 6 -15.74 -31.63 -14.71
C VAL A 6 -16.38 -30.74 -13.65
N GLY A 7 -16.04 -30.97 -12.38
CA GLY A 7 -16.48 -30.12 -11.28
C GLY A 7 -16.10 -28.66 -11.54
N PRO A 8 -16.69 -27.71 -10.81
CA PRO A 8 -16.32 -26.29 -10.97
C PRO A 8 -14.80 -26.15 -10.84
N SER A 9 -14.19 -25.40 -11.75
CA SER A 9 -12.75 -25.12 -11.67
C SER A 9 -12.45 -24.31 -10.40
N LYS A 10 -11.20 -24.31 -9.94
CA LYS A 10 -10.79 -23.45 -8.80
C LYS A 10 -11.02 -21.97 -9.08
N PHE A 11 -10.94 -21.56 -10.34
CA PHE A 11 -11.33 -20.24 -10.80
C PHE A 11 -12.84 -19.97 -10.61
N ASP A 12 -13.71 -20.91 -10.96
CA ASP A 12 -15.16 -20.77 -10.75
C ASP A 12 -15.52 -20.73 -9.26
N GLU A 13 -14.86 -21.56 -8.45
CA GLU A 13 -15.00 -21.53 -6.99
C GLU A 13 -14.56 -20.17 -6.42
N ALA A 14 -13.43 -19.62 -6.90
CA ALA A 14 -12.92 -18.33 -6.46
C ALA A 14 -13.89 -17.18 -6.80
N LYS A 15 -14.46 -17.19 -8.01
CA LYS A 15 -15.51 -16.22 -8.40
C LYS A 15 -16.71 -16.29 -7.47
N ALA A 16 -17.21 -17.49 -7.20
CA ALA A 16 -18.33 -17.68 -6.28
C ALA A 16 -18.01 -17.23 -4.85
N ALA A 17 -16.77 -17.42 -4.39
CA ALA A 17 -16.31 -16.93 -3.09
C ALA A 17 -16.30 -15.39 -3.04
N LEU A 18 -15.82 -14.72 -4.10
CA LEU A 18 -15.86 -13.25 -4.21
C LEU A 18 -17.29 -12.71 -4.20
N GLU A 19 -18.22 -13.34 -4.93
CA GLU A 19 -19.63 -12.94 -4.97
C GLU A 19 -20.32 -13.01 -3.61
N ARG A 20 -19.92 -13.98 -2.77
CA ARG A 20 -20.40 -14.11 -1.38
C ARG A 20 -19.63 -13.27 -0.37
N GLY A 21 -18.59 -12.55 -0.81
CA GLY A 21 -17.72 -11.75 0.06
C GLY A 21 -16.70 -12.56 0.87
N ALA A 22 -16.50 -13.84 0.56
CA ALA A 22 -15.50 -14.70 1.20
C ALA A 22 -14.10 -14.44 0.60
N PHE A 23 -13.53 -13.29 0.93
CA PHE A 23 -12.31 -12.79 0.28
C PHE A 23 -11.08 -13.67 0.50
N ASP A 24 -10.87 -14.15 1.73
CA ASP A 24 -9.68 -14.96 2.05
C ASP A 24 -9.75 -16.34 1.40
N GLU A 25 -10.96 -16.91 1.29
CA GLU A 25 -11.23 -18.12 0.52
C GLU A 25 -10.92 -17.89 -0.97
N ALA A 26 -11.40 -16.79 -1.55
CA ALA A 26 -11.13 -16.44 -2.93
C ALA A 26 -9.63 -16.28 -3.23
N LEU A 27 -8.86 -15.63 -2.34
CA LEU A 27 -7.41 -15.53 -2.47
C LEU A 27 -6.77 -16.91 -2.56
N HIS A 28 -7.11 -17.79 -1.63
CA HIS A 28 -6.53 -19.14 -1.60
C HIS A 28 -6.89 -19.94 -2.87
N LEU A 29 -8.15 -19.86 -3.31
CA LEU A 29 -8.59 -20.54 -4.53
C LEU A 29 -7.90 -19.99 -5.79
N LEU A 30 -7.65 -18.68 -5.86
CA LEU A 30 -6.88 -18.07 -6.95
C LEU A 30 -5.40 -18.44 -6.93
N GLU A 31 -4.79 -18.57 -5.76
CA GLU A 31 -3.42 -19.08 -5.62
C GLU A 31 -3.31 -20.50 -6.18
N VAL A 32 -4.28 -21.36 -5.87
CA VAL A 32 -4.34 -22.73 -6.40
C VAL A 32 -4.59 -22.72 -7.91
N ALA A 33 -5.60 -21.97 -8.39
CA ALA A 33 -5.92 -21.90 -9.81
C ALA A 33 -4.73 -21.39 -10.64
N HIS A 34 -4.03 -20.35 -10.16
CA HIS A 34 -2.87 -19.81 -10.85
C HIS A 34 -1.66 -20.76 -10.82
N ALA A 35 -1.53 -21.59 -9.79
CA ALA A 35 -0.50 -22.63 -9.74
C ALA A 35 -0.78 -23.79 -10.71
N GLU A 36 -2.06 -24.11 -10.94
CA GLU A 36 -2.50 -25.15 -11.88
C GLU A 36 -2.31 -24.72 -13.34
N ASP A 37 -2.67 -23.47 -13.68
CA ASP A 37 -2.46 -22.89 -15.01
C ASP A 37 -1.96 -21.43 -14.90
N PRO A 38 -0.62 -21.22 -14.86
CA PRO A 38 -0.05 -19.88 -14.74
C PRO A 38 -0.31 -18.96 -15.93
N ASP A 39 -0.63 -19.53 -17.09
CA ASP A 39 -0.79 -18.78 -18.34
C ASP A 39 -2.27 -18.47 -18.66
N ASP A 40 -3.22 -19.00 -17.89
CA ASP A 40 -4.64 -18.66 -18.04
C ASP A 40 -4.89 -17.16 -17.77
N ALA A 41 -5.28 -16.46 -18.84
CA ALA A 41 -5.44 -15.00 -18.80
C ALA A 41 -6.51 -14.55 -17.80
N GLN A 42 -7.60 -15.31 -17.64
CA GLN A 42 -8.69 -14.93 -16.74
C GLN A 42 -8.29 -15.09 -15.27
N THR A 43 -7.61 -16.19 -14.94
CA THR A 43 -7.07 -16.44 -13.61
C THR A 43 -6.02 -15.39 -13.25
N ARG A 44 -5.12 -15.05 -14.18
CA ARG A 44 -4.11 -13.99 -13.97
C ARG A 44 -4.73 -12.63 -13.67
N GLU A 45 -5.72 -12.20 -14.45
CA GLU A 45 -6.41 -10.93 -14.24
C GLU A 45 -7.11 -10.91 -12.87
N LEU A 46 -7.88 -11.96 -12.55
CA LEU A 46 -8.62 -12.04 -11.29
C LEU A 46 -7.68 -12.15 -10.09
N TYR A 47 -6.57 -12.89 -10.23
CA TYR A 47 -5.49 -12.95 -9.24
C TYR A 47 -4.91 -11.55 -8.99
N ALA A 48 -4.51 -10.83 -10.04
CA ALA A 48 -3.91 -9.51 -9.93
C ALA A 48 -4.84 -8.51 -9.24
N VAL A 49 -6.12 -8.45 -9.64
CA VAL A 49 -7.11 -7.53 -9.04
C VAL A 49 -7.36 -7.86 -7.57
N THR A 50 -7.47 -9.16 -7.23
CA THR A 50 -7.74 -9.61 -5.86
C THR A 50 -6.54 -9.38 -4.95
N HIS A 51 -5.33 -9.74 -5.39
CA HIS A 51 -4.11 -9.45 -4.63
C HIS A 51 -3.83 -7.95 -4.52
N LEU A 52 -4.19 -7.13 -5.51
CA LEU A 52 -4.09 -5.68 -5.41
C LEU A 52 -5.00 -5.13 -4.30
N ALA A 53 -6.23 -5.64 -4.18
CA ALA A 53 -7.13 -5.27 -3.10
C ALA A 53 -6.57 -5.70 -1.72
N LYS A 54 -5.93 -6.88 -1.62
CA LYS A 54 -5.17 -7.30 -0.42
C LYS A 54 -4.04 -6.33 -0.11
N ALA A 55 -3.21 -5.98 -1.09
CA ALA A 55 -2.07 -5.07 -0.97
C ALA A 55 -2.49 -3.67 -0.49
N ILE A 56 -3.59 -3.12 -1.01
CA ILE A 56 -4.14 -1.82 -0.56
C ILE A 56 -4.56 -1.89 0.91
N ARG A 57 -5.27 -2.96 1.32
CA ARG A 57 -5.70 -3.14 2.72
C ARG A 57 -4.51 -3.27 3.66
N LEU A 58 -3.50 -4.05 3.29
CA LEU A 58 -2.29 -4.22 4.09
C LEU A 58 -1.47 -2.92 4.18
N SER A 59 -1.37 -2.16 3.08
CA SER A 59 -0.70 -0.86 3.07
C SER A 59 -1.36 0.15 4.03
N GLU A 60 -2.69 0.16 4.10
CA GLU A 60 -3.42 1.00 5.06
C GLU A 60 -3.30 0.47 6.49
N LYS A 61 -3.34 -0.86 6.70
CA LYS A 61 -3.09 -1.48 8.01
C LYS A 61 -1.72 -1.08 8.56
N ALA A 62 -0.66 -1.21 7.77
CA ALA A 62 0.70 -0.83 8.16
C ALA A 62 0.80 0.66 8.53
N ARG A 63 0.10 1.52 7.78
CA ARG A 63 0.01 2.96 8.08
C ARG A 63 -0.70 3.21 9.42
N GLN A 64 -1.82 2.54 9.67
CA GLN A 64 -2.57 2.69 10.92
C GLN A 64 -1.79 2.14 12.12
N ALA A 65 -1.09 1.02 11.96
CA ALA A 65 -0.22 0.45 12.97
C ALA A 65 0.90 1.42 13.36
N ARG A 66 1.57 2.04 12.37
CA ARG A 66 2.56 3.09 12.60
C ARG A 66 1.96 4.29 13.33
N GLN A 67 0.80 4.77 12.91
CA GLN A 67 0.14 5.90 13.55
C GLN A 67 -0.21 5.59 15.02
N ALA A 68 -0.70 4.39 15.31
CA ALA A 68 -0.98 3.93 16.67
C ALA A 68 0.31 3.82 17.51
N ALA A 69 1.42 3.35 16.94
CA ALA A 69 2.71 3.30 17.62
C ALA A 69 3.21 4.70 18.00
N ILE A 70 3.14 5.66 17.08
CA ILE A 70 3.48 7.08 17.33
C ILE A 70 2.62 7.65 18.46
N GLU A 71 1.33 7.34 18.46
CA GLU A 71 0.41 7.79 19.50
C GLU A 71 0.77 7.22 20.87
N ARG A 72 0.96 5.90 20.96
CA ARG A 72 1.32 5.21 22.21
C ARG A 72 2.63 5.72 22.80
N ARG A 73 3.63 5.96 21.95
CA ARG A 73 4.97 6.37 22.38
C ARG A 73 5.07 7.87 22.72
N ALA A 74 4.08 8.67 22.33
CA ALA A 74 4.02 10.10 22.59
C ALA A 74 5.32 10.88 22.27
N ILE A 75 6.04 10.45 21.23
CA ILE A 75 7.41 10.91 20.93
C ILE A 75 7.44 12.43 20.65
N GLU A 76 8.46 13.09 21.21
CA GLU A 76 8.78 14.51 20.97
C GLU A 76 9.60 14.70 19.67
N TYR A 77 9.69 15.93 19.15
CA TYR A 77 10.17 16.18 17.77
C TYR A 77 11.68 15.90 17.57
N ASP A 78 12.43 15.77 18.65
CA ASP A 78 13.88 15.58 18.68
C ASP A 78 14.32 14.12 18.62
N GLN A 79 13.37 13.17 18.68
CA GLN A 79 13.66 11.75 18.53
C GLN A 79 13.31 11.27 17.13
N GLU A 80 14.29 10.66 16.47
CA GLU A 80 14.06 9.95 15.22
C GLU A 80 13.07 8.81 15.46
N PHE A 81 11.95 8.84 14.74
CA PHE A 81 10.94 7.79 14.84
C PHE A 81 11.42 6.57 14.05
N GLN A 82 11.65 5.47 14.76
CA GLN A 82 11.85 4.15 14.16
C GLN A 82 10.59 3.30 14.39
N ASP A 83 10.16 2.61 13.34
CA ASP A 83 9.06 1.65 13.42
C ASP A 83 9.39 0.54 14.43
N ASP A 84 8.38 0.18 15.23
CA ASP A 84 8.48 -1.02 16.05
C ASP A 84 8.57 -2.26 15.12
N PRO A 85 9.22 -3.37 15.54
CA PRO A 85 9.37 -4.56 14.70
C PRO A 85 8.05 -5.10 14.11
N GLU A 86 6.95 -4.96 14.84
CA GLU A 86 5.61 -5.34 14.38
C GLU A 86 5.12 -4.44 13.22
N VAL A 87 5.34 -3.13 13.32
CA VAL A 87 4.99 -2.18 12.24
C VAL A 87 5.87 -2.45 11.02
N ALA A 88 7.17 -2.70 11.21
CA ALA A 88 8.06 -3.07 10.12
C ALA A 88 7.57 -4.32 9.36
N ARG A 89 7.13 -5.35 10.11
CA ARG A 89 6.49 -6.55 9.54
C ARG A 89 5.22 -6.26 8.76
N ASP A 90 4.35 -5.38 9.26
CA ASP A 90 3.13 -5.00 8.51
C ASP A 90 3.48 -4.32 7.18
N PHE A 91 4.54 -3.52 7.13
CA PHE A 91 5.06 -2.98 5.87
C PHE A 91 5.61 -4.08 4.96
N ASP A 92 6.38 -5.03 5.49
CA ASP A 92 6.89 -6.18 4.73
C ASP A 92 5.77 -7.03 4.13
N GLU A 93 4.70 -7.29 4.89
CA GLU A 93 3.52 -8.01 4.42
C GLU A 93 2.80 -7.27 3.29
N ALA A 94 2.69 -5.94 3.41
CA ALA A 94 2.13 -5.10 2.35
C ALA A 94 3.01 -5.11 1.09
N PHE A 95 4.35 -5.12 1.22
CA PHE A 95 5.24 -5.27 0.07
C PHE A 95 5.08 -6.62 -0.61
N ALA A 96 5.07 -7.71 0.15
CA ALA A 96 4.91 -9.05 -0.40
C ALA A 96 3.63 -9.16 -1.24
N ALA A 97 2.52 -8.61 -0.76
CA ALA A 97 1.27 -8.60 -1.50
C ALA A 97 1.33 -7.75 -2.80
N ILE A 98 2.13 -6.69 -2.84
CA ILE A 98 2.36 -5.92 -4.07
C ILE A 98 3.23 -6.72 -5.05
N GLU A 99 4.28 -7.38 -4.55
CA GLU A 99 5.14 -8.25 -5.39
C GLU A 99 4.35 -9.43 -5.96
N ASP A 100 3.35 -9.97 -5.25
CA ASP A 100 2.47 -10.99 -5.79
C ASP A 100 1.75 -10.52 -7.06
N VAL A 101 1.25 -9.28 -7.07
CA VAL A 101 0.61 -8.69 -8.25
C VAL A 101 1.64 -8.50 -9.36
N LEU A 102 2.81 -7.91 -9.04
CA LEU A 102 3.84 -7.59 -10.03
C LEU A 102 4.53 -8.83 -10.61
N ARG A 103 4.50 -9.96 -9.90
CA ARG A 103 4.98 -11.25 -10.40
C ARG A 103 4.12 -11.76 -11.56
N VAL A 104 2.81 -11.56 -11.49
CA VAL A 104 1.86 -12.00 -12.52
C VAL A 104 1.66 -10.93 -13.59
N GLU A 105 1.66 -9.66 -13.20
CA GLU A 105 1.52 -8.50 -14.08
C GLU A 105 2.60 -7.44 -13.79
N PRO A 106 3.81 -7.60 -14.35
CA PRO A 106 4.94 -6.71 -14.06
C PRO A 106 4.71 -5.24 -14.43
N THR A 107 3.87 -4.98 -15.42
CA THR A 107 3.53 -3.63 -15.90
C THR A 107 2.27 -3.08 -15.23
N HIS A 108 1.71 -3.75 -14.21
CA HIS A 108 0.48 -3.29 -13.56
C HIS A 108 0.69 -1.90 -12.92
N TRP A 109 0.14 -0.87 -13.57
CA TRP A 109 0.41 0.54 -13.23
C TRP A 109 0.14 0.85 -11.76
N LYS A 110 -1.01 0.41 -11.23
CA LYS A 110 -1.45 0.72 -9.87
C LYS A 110 -0.62 0.02 -8.80
N ALA A 111 -0.17 -1.21 -9.06
CA ALA A 111 0.73 -1.95 -8.17
C ALA A 111 2.12 -1.29 -8.13
N ARG A 112 2.66 -0.86 -9.28
CA ARG A 112 3.91 -0.08 -9.34
C ARG A 112 3.80 1.25 -8.61
N MET A 113 2.70 1.98 -8.81
CA MET A 113 2.40 3.22 -8.05
C MET A 113 2.34 2.97 -6.54
N LEU A 114 1.64 1.91 -6.12
CA LEU A 114 1.53 1.53 -4.71
C LEU A 114 2.89 1.14 -4.12
N LYS A 115 3.71 0.39 -4.88
CA LYS A 115 5.10 0.05 -4.51
C LYS A 115 5.92 1.30 -4.26
N ALA A 116 5.91 2.25 -5.20
CA ALA A 116 6.63 3.51 -5.08
C ALA A 116 6.20 4.32 -3.85
N ALA A 117 4.89 4.39 -3.59
CA ALA A 117 4.36 5.06 -2.40
C ALA A 117 4.79 4.36 -1.11
N LEU A 118 4.77 3.02 -1.08
CA LEU A 118 5.07 2.23 0.10
C LEU A 118 6.58 2.24 0.43
N VAL A 119 7.48 2.07 -0.56
CA VAL A 119 8.95 2.12 -0.32
C VAL A 119 9.34 3.48 0.25
N PHE A 120 8.81 4.55 -0.33
CA PHE A 120 9.07 5.90 0.16
C PHE A 120 8.49 6.15 1.55
N ARG A 121 7.30 5.60 1.84
CA ARG A 121 6.69 5.77 3.16
C ARG A 121 7.47 5.02 4.22
N ARG A 122 7.92 3.80 3.93
CA ARG A 122 8.65 2.98 4.89
C ARG A 122 9.90 3.69 5.36
N ASP A 123 10.69 4.16 4.42
CA ASP A 123 11.92 4.89 4.67
C ASP A 123 12.09 5.93 3.55
N ARG A 124 12.06 7.21 3.95
CA ARG A 124 12.11 8.33 3.00
C ARG A 124 13.52 8.63 2.52
N GLU A 125 14.54 8.18 3.23
CA GLU A 125 15.93 8.33 2.82
C GLU A 125 16.29 7.22 1.83
N SER A 126 16.22 5.96 2.28
CA SER A 126 16.62 4.81 1.46
C SER A 126 15.59 4.45 0.37
N GLY A 127 14.30 4.71 0.61
CA GLY A 127 13.22 4.39 -0.32
C GLY A 127 13.00 5.43 -1.41
N ARG A 128 13.54 6.66 -1.28
CA ARG A 128 13.34 7.73 -2.28
C ARG A 128 13.95 7.42 -3.63
N PRO A 129 15.21 6.97 -3.76
CA PRO A 129 15.76 6.61 -5.07
C PRO A 129 14.92 5.53 -5.77
N GLN A 130 14.48 4.52 -5.03
CA GLN A 130 13.67 3.43 -5.56
C GLN A 130 12.27 3.91 -6.00
N ALA A 131 11.61 4.74 -5.19
CA ALA A 131 10.31 5.32 -5.55
C ALA A 131 10.41 6.18 -6.81
N LEU A 132 11.43 7.03 -6.91
CA LEU A 132 11.64 7.90 -8.07
C LEU A 132 11.94 7.11 -9.33
N ALA A 133 12.72 6.03 -9.25
CA ALA A 133 12.97 5.15 -10.39
C ALA A 133 11.65 4.60 -10.96
N ILE A 134 10.82 4.00 -10.11
CA ILE A 134 9.51 3.46 -10.51
C ILE A 134 8.61 4.55 -11.09
N LEU A 135 8.54 5.71 -10.44
CA LEU A 135 7.67 6.81 -10.89
C LEU A 135 8.14 7.42 -12.21
N ASN A 136 9.44 7.52 -12.44
CA ASN A 136 9.98 8.04 -13.71
C ASN A 136 9.67 7.08 -14.87
N GLU A 137 9.78 5.76 -14.65
CA GLU A 137 9.35 4.76 -15.65
C GLU A 137 7.85 4.91 -15.95
N LEU A 138 7.02 5.00 -14.91
CA LEU A 138 5.57 5.20 -15.09
C LEU A 138 5.23 6.52 -15.81
N ALA A 139 6.00 7.59 -15.59
CA ALA A 139 5.78 8.86 -16.28
C ALA A 139 6.11 8.78 -17.77
N ILE A 140 7.03 7.90 -18.17
CA ILE A 140 7.35 7.62 -19.58
C ILE A 140 6.25 6.77 -20.22
N GLU A 141 5.79 5.74 -19.52
CA GLU A 141 4.77 4.80 -20.00
C GLU A 141 3.37 5.46 -20.10
N GLU A 142 2.99 6.30 -19.13
CA GLU A 142 1.69 6.97 -19.07
C GLU A 142 1.82 8.51 -18.92
N PRO A 143 2.24 9.24 -19.98
CA PRO A 143 2.52 10.68 -19.89
C PRO A 143 1.28 11.55 -19.62
N THR A 144 0.08 11.02 -19.86
CA THR A 144 -1.20 11.73 -19.58
C THR A 144 -1.62 11.63 -18.12
N ASN A 145 -1.02 10.71 -17.35
CA ASN A 145 -1.36 10.47 -15.96
C ASN A 145 -0.76 11.54 -15.05
N LYS A 146 -1.54 12.59 -14.77
CA LYS A 146 -1.11 13.72 -13.92
C LYS A 146 -0.78 13.33 -12.48
N GLN A 147 -1.16 12.14 -12.01
CA GLN A 147 -0.83 11.68 -10.66
C GLN A 147 0.66 11.38 -10.50
N VAL A 148 1.31 10.87 -11.55
CA VAL A 148 2.73 10.48 -11.50
C VAL A 148 3.64 11.71 -11.33
N PRO A 149 3.56 12.76 -12.17
CA PRO A 149 4.38 13.98 -11.98
C PRO A 149 4.08 14.72 -10.69
N PHE A 150 2.84 14.64 -10.19
CA PHE A 150 2.51 15.21 -8.88
C PHE A 150 3.17 14.45 -7.73
N THR A 151 3.22 13.11 -7.82
CA THR A 151 3.88 12.27 -6.82
C THR A 151 5.39 12.45 -6.87
N ILE A 152 6.00 12.52 -8.06
CA ILE A 152 7.44 12.83 -8.23
C ILE A 152 7.80 14.14 -7.51
N ARG A 153 7.06 15.23 -7.73
CA ARG A 153 7.32 16.52 -7.07
C ARG A 153 7.27 16.49 -5.54
N LYS A 154 6.51 15.55 -4.95
CA LYS A 154 6.45 15.38 -3.48
C LYS A 154 7.63 14.60 -2.92
N ILE A 155 8.25 13.76 -3.75
CA ILE A 155 9.27 12.78 -3.38
C ILE A 155 10.66 13.25 -3.81
N GLU A 156 10.80 14.07 -4.85
CA GLU A 156 12.10 14.42 -5.43
C GLU A 156 13.03 15.16 -4.46
N ARG A 157 12.48 15.89 -3.47
CA ARG A 157 13.25 16.70 -2.53
C ARG A 157 12.82 16.47 -1.08
N PRO A 158 13.74 16.57 -0.12
CA PRO A 158 13.41 16.58 1.30
C PRO A 158 12.40 17.67 1.63
N CYS A 159 11.40 17.35 2.45
CA CYS A 159 10.34 18.30 2.76
C CYS A 159 10.70 19.21 3.95
N GLU A 160 10.99 20.47 3.68
CA GLU A 160 11.29 21.50 4.69
C GLU A 160 10.20 21.63 5.76
N ARG A 161 8.93 21.48 5.38
CA ARG A 161 7.78 21.65 6.30
C ARG A 161 7.77 20.66 7.45
N CYS A 162 8.22 19.43 7.23
CA CYS A 162 8.22 18.37 8.25
C CYS A 162 9.62 17.85 8.57
N GLY A 163 10.68 18.55 8.15
CA GLY A 163 12.05 18.02 8.25
C GLY A 163 12.19 16.65 7.56
N ASP A 164 11.46 16.46 6.46
CA ASP A 164 11.39 15.22 5.69
C ASP A 164 10.93 13.95 6.41
N THR A 165 10.36 14.05 7.61
CA THR A 165 9.78 12.91 8.34
C THR A 165 8.53 12.33 7.67
N GLY A 166 7.86 13.10 6.79
CA GLY A 166 6.58 12.73 6.20
C GLY A 166 5.39 12.79 7.16
N PHE A 167 5.61 13.03 8.45
CA PHE A 167 4.57 13.20 9.45
C PHE A 167 4.05 14.63 9.50
N CYS A 168 2.81 14.79 9.93
CA CYS A 168 2.24 16.11 10.17
C CYS A 168 2.97 16.77 11.35
N PRO A 169 3.64 17.93 11.17
CA PRO A 169 4.38 18.58 12.25
C PRO A 169 3.45 19.09 13.36
N HIS A 170 2.17 19.34 13.04
CA HIS A 170 1.21 19.91 13.98
C HIS A 170 0.65 18.89 14.99
N CYS A 171 0.48 17.63 14.58
CA CYS A 171 0.04 16.55 15.48
C CYS A 171 1.12 15.50 15.72
N LYS A 172 2.35 15.74 15.24
CA LYS A 172 3.49 14.83 15.33
C LYS A 172 3.13 13.40 14.88
N GLY A 173 2.56 13.25 13.69
CA GLY A 173 2.19 11.92 13.17
C GLY A 173 0.88 11.31 13.71
N ARG A 174 0.40 11.75 14.88
CA ARG A 174 -0.74 11.10 15.58
C ARG A 174 -2.10 11.21 14.90
N GLY A 175 -2.28 12.18 14.01
CA GLY A 175 -3.59 12.50 13.40
C GLY A 175 -4.58 13.18 14.35
N LYS A 176 -4.33 13.19 15.65
CA LYS A 176 -5.12 13.91 16.65
C LYS A 176 -4.26 14.77 17.57
N ARG A 177 -4.88 15.74 18.22
CA ARG A 177 -4.28 16.58 19.26
C ARG A 177 -5.13 16.49 20.51
N ARG A 178 -4.46 16.39 21.66
CA ARG A 178 -5.10 16.48 22.96
C ARG A 178 -5.12 17.94 23.40
N PHE A 179 -6.29 18.46 23.73
CA PHE A 179 -6.46 19.81 24.28
C PHE A 179 -7.42 19.73 25.46
N LEU A 180 -6.98 20.14 26.65
CA LEU A 180 -7.74 20.06 27.90
C LEU A 180 -8.33 18.64 28.15
N GLY A 181 -7.54 17.60 27.91
CA GLY A 181 -7.95 16.21 28.10
C GLY A 181 -8.80 15.61 26.97
N LEU A 182 -9.34 16.43 26.05
CA LEU A 182 -10.15 15.99 24.92
C LEU A 182 -9.28 15.76 23.67
N ASP A 183 -9.45 14.60 23.07
CA ASP A 183 -8.84 14.27 21.78
C ASP A 183 -9.66 14.87 20.64
N ARG A 184 -9.02 15.69 19.82
CA ARG A 184 -9.61 16.25 18.60
C ARG A 184 -8.81 15.85 17.38
N LYS A 185 -9.53 15.60 16.27
CA LYS A 185 -8.94 15.37 14.96
C LYS A 185 -8.03 16.55 14.59
N CYS A 186 -6.83 16.28 14.12
CA CYS A 186 -5.92 17.32 13.65
C CYS A 186 -6.48 17.93 12.36
N GLU A 187 -6.83 19.22 12.41
CA GLU A 187 -7.41 19.95 11.29
C GLU A 187 -6.39 20.18 10.16
N ARG A 188 -5.08 20.24 10.47
CA ARG A 188 -4.02 20.46 9.48
C ARG A 188 -3.79 19.28 8.54
N CYS A 189 -3.98 18.05 9.04
CA CYS A 189 -3.83 16.82 8.24
C CYS A 189 -5.13 16.03 8.12
N TYR A 190 -6.25 16.60 8.55
CA TYR A 190 -7.56 15.95 8.58
C TYR A 190 -7.53 14.54 9.16
N GLY A 191 -6.85 14.35 10.30
CA GLY A 191 -6.80 13.04 10.96
C GLY A 191 -5.77 12.07 10.40
N ARG A 192 -5.13 12.38 9.27
CA ARG A 192 -4.32 11.40 8.53
C ARG A 192 -2.95 11.13 9.12
N GLY A 193 -2.47 12.01 10.02
CA GLY A 193 -1.14 11.89 10.61
C GLY A 193 0.02 12.27 9.68
N ILE A 194 -0.20 12.37 8.37
CA ILE A 194 0.85 12.67 7.38
C ILE A 194 0.99 14.17 7.08
N CYS A 195 2.17 14.57 6.59
CA CYS A 195 2.41 15.91 6.09
C CYS A 195 1.51 16.20 4.88
N PRO A 196 0.72 17.30 4.87
CA PRO A 196 -0.17 17.59 3.74
C PRO A 196 0.57 18.02 2.45
N VAL A 197 1.87 18.33 2.55
CA VAL A 197 2.70 18.77 1.41
C VAL A 197 3.36 17.57 0.73
N CYS A 198 4.20 16.83 1.46
CA CYS A 198 4.96 15.70 0.91
C CYS A 198 4.37 14.32 1.23
N GLY A 199 3.22 14.27 1.93
CA GLY A 199 2.53 13.04 2.22
C GLY A 199 2.04 12.38 0.93
N VAL A 200 2.44 11.12 0.78
CA VAL A 200 1.98 10.22 -0.28
C VAL A 200 1.01 9.24 0.39
N LEU A 201 -0.19 9.10 -0.17
CA LEU A 201 -1.25 8.19 0.30
C LEU A 201 -1.10 6.82 -0.36
#